data_AF-A0A8B8ZI76-F1
#
_entry.id   AF-A0A8B8ZI76-F1
#
_cell.length_a   1.000
_cell.length_b   1.000
_cell.length_c   1.000
_cell.angle_alpha   90.00
_cell.angle_beta   90.00
_cell.angle_gamma   90.00
#
_symmetry.space_group_name_H-M   'P 1'
#
loop_
_entity.id
_entity.type
_entity.pdbx_description
1 polymer ?
#
loop_
_entity_poly.entity_id
_entity_poly.type
_entity_poly.pdbx_seq_one_letter_code
_entity_poly.pdbx_strand_id
1 'polypeptide(L)'
;MVHRPVTYVPGIFEIFDEILVNAADKKQRDPSMASVKVEIDVAGNCLSVYNNGDGIPVEIYQEEGVYVPEMIFGHLLTSSNYDDSVKKTTGGRNGYGAKLTNIFSTESVIQIADGRRQKKYKQVFSENMGKKSEPSIVKCKEGENWTKVTFKPDLAKFNMTHLEDDVVALMKKRVVDLAEGDSAKALAMVSLS
;
A
#
# COMPACT_ATOMS: atom_id res chain seq x y z
N MET A 1 -6.17 -6.23 -24.32
CA MET A 1 -7.28 -5.68 -23.51
C MET A 1 -8.59 -5.82 -24.27
N VAL A 2 -9.70 -6.03 -23.57
CA VAL A 2 -11.05 -6.11 -24.16
C VAL A 2 -11.87 -4.91 -23.68
N HIS A 3 -12.53 -4.21 -24.59
CA HIS A 3 -13.42 -3.11 -24.24
C HIS A 3 -14.82 -3.66 -23.91
N ARG A 4 -15.30 -3.38 -22.70
CA ARG A 4 -16.64 -3.79 -22.24
C ARG A 4 -17.20 -2.79 -21.24
N PRO A 5 -18.54 -2.65 -21.13
CA PRO A 5 -19.14 -1.95 -20.01
C PRO A 5 -18.75 -2.58 -18.68
N VAL A 6 -18.56 -1.74 -17.66
CA VAL A 6 -18.29 -2.14 -16.28
C VAL A 6 -19.15 -1.33 -15.33
N THR A 7 -19.60 -1.95 -14.25
CA THR A 7 -20.23 -1.28 -13.11
C THR A 7 -19.33 -1.47 -11.90
N TYR A 8 -18.93 -0.38 -11.25
CA TYR A 8 -18.09 -0.45 -10.06
C TYR A 8 -18.26 0.82 -9.22
N VAL A 9 -17.88 0.74 -7.94
CA VAL A 9 -17.83 1.88 -7.04
C VAL A 9 -16.44 2.54 -7.15
N PRO A 10 -16.31 3.82 -7.56
CA PRO A 10 -15.00 4.43 -7.74
C PRO A 10 -14.12 4.42 -6.49
N GLY A 11 -14.73 4.60 -5.31
CA GLY A 11 -14.01 4.63 -4.04
C GLY A 11 -13.29 3.32 -3.69
N ILE A 12 -13.84 2.15 -4.04
CA ILE A 12 -13.17 0.87 -3.76
C ILE A 12 -11.93 0.69 -4.65
N PHE A 13 -11.99 1.20 -5.88
CA PHE A 13 -10.87 1.18 -6.80
C PHE A 13 -9.78 2.16 -6.35
N GLU A 14 -10.17 3.36 -5.91
CA GLU A 14 -9.23 4.41 -5.48
C GLU A 14 -8.40 4.00 -4.26
N ILE A 15 -9.03 3.38 -3.23
CA ILE A 15 -8.28 2.95 -2.03
C ILE A 15 -7.26 1.85 -2.34
N PHE A 16 -7.50 1.06 -3.38
CA PHE A 16 -6.54 0.10 -3.91
C PHE A 16 -5.44 0.82 -4.70
N ASP A 17 -5.81 1.75 -5.58
CA ASP A 17 -4.86 2.48 -6.40
C ASP A 17 -3.86 3.29 -5.57
N GLU A 18 -4.30 3.87 -4.46
CA GLU A 18 -3.44 4.62 -3.54
C GLU A 18 -2.29 3.76 -2.98
N ILE A 19 -2.56 2.51 -2.60
CA ILE A 19 -1.50 1.60 -2.13
C ILE A 19 -0.61 1.15 -3.29
N LEU A 20 -1.21 0.86 -4.44
CA LEU A 20 -0.50 0.41 -5.63
C LEU A 20 0.45 1.50 -6.17
N VAL A 21 0.00 2.76 -6.24
CA VAL A 21 0.82 3.91 -6.65
C VAL A 21 1.91 4.19 -5.63
N ASN A 22 1.65 4.05 -4.33
CA ASN A 22 2.71 4.16 -3.31
C ASN A 22 3.82 3.11 -3.50
N ALA A 23 3.45 1.88 -3.88
CA ALA A 23 4.41 0.83 -4.23
C ALA A 23 5.19 1.18 -5.51
N ALA A 24 4.57 1.78 -6.52
CA ALA A 24 5.27 2.20 -7.74
C ALA A 24 6.18 3.42 -7.54
N ASP A 25 5.72 4.42 -6.78
CA ASP A 25 6.52 5.61 -6.42
C ASP A 25 7.82 5.21 -5.73
N LYS A 26 7.86 4.04 -5.08
CA LYS A 26 9.09 3.52 -4.51
C LYS A 26 10.16 3.27 -5.57
N LYS A 27 9.83 2.83 -6.79
CA LYS A 27 10.80 2.66 -7.89
C LYS A 27 11.53 3.95 -8.24
N GLN A 28 10.81 5.07 -8.22
CA GLN A 28 11.39 6.38 -8.51
C GLN A 28 12.40 6.81 -7.43
N ARG A 29 12.16 6.42 -6.17
CA ARG A 29 13.03 6.74 -5.02
C ARG A 29 14.17 5.75 -4.85
N ASP A 30 13.93 4.50 -5.24
CA ASP A 30 14.86 3.39 -5.18
C ASP A 30 14.87 2.64 -6.52
N PRO A 31 15.82 2.97 -7.41
CA PRO A 31 15.97 2.30 -8.69
C PRO A 31 16.23 0.79 -8.59
N SER A 32 16.69 0.29 -7.43
CA SER A 32 16.95 -1.13 -7.20
C SER A 32 15.70 -1.96 -6.94
N MET A 33 14.56 -1.31 -6.65
CA MET A 33 13.27 -1.99 -6.55
C MET A 33 12.97 -2.77 -7.83
N ALA A 34 12.64 -4.05 -7.71
CA ALA A 34 12.52 -4.94 -8.85
C ALA A 34 11.13 -5.56 -9.01
N SER A 35 10.32 -5.59 -7.94
CA SER A 35 9.06 -6.33 -7.94
C SER A 35 7.98 -5.61 -7.14
N VAL A 36 6.80 -5.55 -7.75
CA VAL A 36 5.53 -5.30 -7.07
C VAL A 36 4.69 -6.57 -7.20
N LYS A 37 4.05 -7.00 -6.12
CA LYS A 37 3.15 -8.16 -6.14
C LYS A 37 1.82 -7.76 -5.56
N VAL A 38 0.76 -8.09 -6.27
CA VAL A 38 -0.61 -7.85 -5.86
C VAL A 38 -1.31 -9.19 -5.67
N GLU A 39 -1.91 -9.38 -4.51
CA GLU A 39 -2.75 -10.52 -4.21
C GLU A 39 -4.18 -10.01 -4.03
N ILE A 40 -5.12 -10.56 -4.79
CA ILE A 40 -6.55 -10.29 -4.67
C ILE A 40 -7.22 -11.59 -4.23
N ASP A 41 -7.56 -11.66 -2.94
CA ASP A 41 -8.33 -12.75 -2.36
C ASP A 41 -9.81 -12.36 -2.41
N VAL A 42 -10.50 -12.88 -3.43
CA VAL A 42 -11.91 -12.55 -3.68
C VAL A 42 -12.80 -13.23 -2.64
N ALA A 43 -12.45 -14.45 -2.21
CA ALA A 43 -13.22 -15.19 -1.22
C ALA A 43 -13.15 -14.54 0.17
N GLY A 44 -11.98 -14.02 0.55
CA GLY A 44 -11.74 -13.32 1.81
C GLY A 44 -11.96 -11.81 1.77
N ASN A 45 -12.34 -11.24 0.61
CA ASN A 45 -12.45 -9.80 0.39
C ASN A 45 -11.20 -9.03 0.86
N CYS A 46 -10.03 -9.57 0.54
CA CYS A 46 -8.75 -9.10 1.04
C CYS A 46 -7.82 -8.75 -0.11
N LEU A 47 -7.15 -7.61 0.00
CA LEU A 47 -6.21 -7.10 -0.99
C LEU A 47 -4.85 -6.96 -0.34
N SER A 48 -3.79 -7.37 -1.03
CA SER A 48 -2.42 -7.15 -0.58
C SER A 48 -1.55 -6.57 -1.69
N VAL A 49 -0.76 -5.57 -1.35
CA VAL A 49 0.26 -5.00 -2.24
C VAL A 49 1.60 -5.11 -1.53
N TYR A 50 2.55 -5.73 -2.20
CA TYR A 50 3.92 -5.90 -1.77
C TYR A 50 4.86 -5.20 -2.75
N ASN A 51 5.91 -4.57 -2.25
CA ASN A 51 7.07 -4.18 -3.04
C ASN A 51 8.36 -4.50 -2.30
N ASN A 52 9.39 -4.89 -3.05
CA ASN A 52 10.76 -4.96 -2.53
C ASN A 52 11.46 -3.59 -2.66
N GLY A 53 12.78 -3.57 -2.52
CA GLY A 53 13.55 -2.34 -2.44
C GLY A 53 13.58 -1.79 -1.02
N ASP A 54 14.26 -0.67 -0.84
CA ASP A 54 14.54 -0.07 0.47
C ASP A 54 13.28 0.01 1.35
N GLY A 55 13.37 -0.51 2.57
CA GLY A 55 12.24 -0.49 3.50
C GLY A 55 11.89 0.93 3.97
N ILE A 56 10.72 1.06 4.58
CA ILE A 56 10.42 2.23 5.43
C ILE A 56 11.26 2.09 6.71
N PRO A 57 11.92 3.16 7.20
CA PRO A 57 12.73 3.11 8.41
C PRO A 57 11.95 2.58 9.62
N VAL A 58 12.42 1.51 10.26
CA VAL A 58 11.81 0.99 11.49
C VAL A 58 12.48 1.62 12.70
N GLU A 59 12.13 2.89 12.93
CA GLU A 59 12.62 3.71 14.05
C GLU A 59 11.54 4.65 14.58
N ILE A 60 11.78 5.19 15.78
CA ILE A 60 10.88 6.16 16.41
C ILE A 60 11.16 7.53 15.80
N TYR A 61 10.11 8.20 15.34
CA TYR A 61 10.14 9.60 14.96
C TYR A 61 10.11 10.47 16.21
N GLN A 62 11.21 11.17 16.49
CA GLN A 62 11.45 11.79 17.81
C GLN A 62 10.39 12.84 18.21
N GLU A 63 9.87 13.61 17.25
CA GLU A 63 8.90 14.68 17.53
C GLU A 63 7.53 14.13 17.98
N GLU A 64 7.09 13.03 17.36
CA GLU A 64 5.77 12.44 17.62
C GLU A 64 5.83 11.26 18.61
N GLY A 65 7.02 10.75 18.92
CA GLY A 65 7.20 9.63 19.85
C GLY A 65 6.67 8.28 19.36
N VAL A 66 6.29 8.17 18.08
CA VAL A 66 5.76 6.95 17.45
C VAL A 66 6.71 6.41 16.38
N TYR A 67 6.53 5.15 15.97
CA TYR A 67 7.32 4.58 14.87
C TYR A 67 6.98 5.27 13.54
N VAL A 68 7.99 5.47 12.68
CA VAL A 68 7.80 6.04 11.32
C VAL A 68 6.72 5.29 10.52
N PRO A 69 6.67 3.94 10.50
CA PRO A 69 5.56 3.21 9.88
C PRO A 69 4.19 3.58 10.44
N GLU A 70 4.05 3.70 11.76
CA GLU A 70 2.79 4.08 12.39
C GLU A 70 2.36 5.47 11.95
N MET A 71 3.29 6.43 11.99
CA MET A 71 3.04 7.81 11.58
C MET A 71 2.51 7.85 10.15
N ILE A 72 3.20 7.24 9.18
CA ILE A 72 2.85 7.39 7.76
C ILE A 72 1.58 6.65 7.33
N PHE A 73 1.15 5.62 8.08
CA PHE A 73 -0.04 4.81 7.78
C PHE A 73 -1.23 5.07 8.71
N GLY A 74 -1.01 5.71 9.87
CA GLY A 74 -2.02 5.91 10.90
C GLY A 74 -2.34 7.37 11.23
N HIS A 75 -1.49 8.32 10.83
CA HIS A 75 -1.68 9.73 11.14
C HIS A 75 -1.98 10.50 9.83
N LEU A 76 -3.06 11.28 9.82
CA LEU A 76 -3.40 12.13 8.67
C LEU A 76 -2.33 13.22 8.49
N LEU A 77 -2.21 13.76 7.28
CA LEU A 77 -1.29 14.85 6.96
C LEU A 77 0.20 14.53 7.20
N THR A 78 0.58 13.27 7.03
CA THR A 78 1.99 12.83 7.05
C THR A 78 2.45 12.44 5.65
N SER A 79 3.53 13.06 5.17
CA SER A 79 4.12 12.81 3.85
C SER A 79 5.60 13.18 3.84
N SER A 80 6.41 12.42 3.09
CA SER A 80 7.77 12.82 2.72
C SER A 80 7.81 13.88 1.60
N ASN A 81 6.64 14.27 1.08
CA ASN A 81 6.50 15.02 -0.17
C ASN A 81 5.97 16.45 0.04
N TYR A 82 6.06 17.02 1.24
CA TYR A 82 5.60 18.39 1.52
C TYR A 82 6.54 19.50 1.05
N ASP A 83 7.80 19.18 0.75
CA ASP A 83 8.74 20.16 0.20
C ASP A 83 8.53 20.32 -1.31
N ASP A 84 7.74 21.34 -1.67
CA ASP A 84 7.43 21.73 -3.06
C ASP A 84 8.60 22.40 -3.79
N SER A 85 9.70 22.74 -3.08
CA SER A 85 10.91 23.28 -3.72
C SER A 85 11.66 22.22 -4.53
N VAL A 86 11.41 20.94 -4.24
CA VAL A 86 11.97 19.81 -4.98
C VAL A 86 10.97 19.39 -6.07
N LYS A 87 11.33 19.62 -7.34
CA LYS A 87 10.58 19.05 -8.48
C LYS A 87 10.57 17.53 -8.38
N LYS A 88 9.40 16.95 -8.09
CA LYS A 88 9.19 15.49 -8.00
C LYS A 88 8.19 15.03 -9.05
N THR A 89 8.42 13.84 -9.58
CA THR A 89 7.56 13.13 -10.55
C THR A 89 6.72 12.02 -9.92
N THR A 90 6.70 11.94 -8.58
CA THR A 90 5.95 10.93 -7.82
C THR A 90 4.46 11.25 -7.77
N GLY A 91 3.61 10.22 -7.74
CA GLY A 91 2.15 10.35 -7.68
C GLY A 91 1.64 10.85 -6.32
N GLY A 92 2.23 10.43 -5.21
CA GLY A 92 1.82 10.83 -3.87
C GLY A 92 2.17 12.28 -3.56
N ARG A 93 1.18 13.13 -3.28
CA ARG A 93 1.38 14.56 -2.96
C ARG A 93 0.97 14.92 -1.54
N ASN A 94 -0.30 14.67 -1.22
CA ASN A 94 -0.95 15.33 -0.09
C ASN A 94 -0.82 14.58 1.25
N GLY A 95 -0.27 13.35 1.24
CA GLY A 95 -0.12 12.55 2.45
C GLY A 95 -1.42 11.94 2.99
N TYR A 96 -2.39 11.64 2.11
CA TYR A 96 -3.67 11.04 2.50
C TYR A 96 -3.83 9.57 2.09
N GLY A 97 -3.39 9.19 0.88
CA GLY A 97 -3.71 7.91 0.23
C GLY A 97 -3.74 6.68 1.13
N ALA A 98 -2.59 6.30 1.70
CA ALA A 98 -2.47 5.14 2.56
C ALA A 98 -3.40 5.19 3.81
N LYS A 99 -3.68 6.39 4.34
CA LYS A 99 -4.61 6.58 5.46
C LYS A 99 -6.05 6.46 5.00
N LEU A 100 -6.39 6.95 3.81
CA LEU A 100 -7.73 6.77 3.25
C LEU A 100 -8.03 5.28 3.05
N THR A 101 -7.07 4.50 2.54
CA THR A 101 -7.21 3.04 2.48
C THR A 101 -7.49 2.45 3.87
N ASN A 102 -6.78 2.92 4.89
CA ASN A 102 -6.97 2.45 6.26
C ASN A 102 -8.35 2.84 6.84
N ILE A 103 -8.79 4.09 6.63
CA ILE A 103 -10.10 4.61 7.06
C ILE A 103 -11.25 3.85 6.36
N PHE A 104 -11.09 3.49 5.09
CA PHE A 104 -12.08 2.73 4.35
C PHE A 104 -11.88 1.20 4.44
N SER A 105 -11.12 0.72 5.43
CA SER A 105 -10.93 -0.70 5.71
C SER A 105 -11.42 -1.10 7.10
N THR A 106 -11.93 -2.32 7.22
CA THR A 106 -12.25 -2.93 8.52
C THR A 106 -10.98 -3.37 9.26
N GLU A 107 -9.96 -3.78 8.50
CA GLU A 107 -8.64 -4.19 8.99
C GLU A 107 -7.58 -3.83 7.95
N SER A 108 -6.46 -3.27 8.39
CA SER A 108 -5.24 -3.10 7.59
C SER A 108 -4.03 -3.63 8.36
N VAL A 109 -3.21 -4.42 7.71
CA VAL A 109 -1.98 -5.00 8.26
C VAL A 109 -0.79 -4.43 7.50
N ILE A 110 0.04 -3.68 8.21
CA ILE A 110 1.27 -3.09 7.69
C ILE A 110 2.44 -3.98 8.11
N GLN A 111 3.22 -4.45 7.15
CA GLN A 111 4.41 -5.26 7.39
C GLN A 111 5.59 -4.67 6.63
N ILE A 112 6.71 -4.48 7.31
CA ILE A 112 7.93 -3.89 6.72
C ILE A 112 9.13 -4.68 7.20
N ALA A 113 10.09 -4.90 6.31
CA ALA A 113 11.45 -5.28 6.67
C ALA A 113 12.39 -4.12 6.34
N ASP A 114 13.11 -3.64 7.37
CA ASP A 114 14.21 -2.67 7.27
C ASP A 114 15.51 -3.42 7.56
N GLY A 115 16.14 -3.92 6.50
CA GLY A 115 17.38 -4.68 6.56
C GLY A 115 18.57 -3.84 7.02
N ARG A 116 18.50 -2.50 6.89
CA ARG A 116 19.55 -1.59 7.38
C ARG A 116 19.54 -1.51 8.90
N ARG A 117 18.36 -1.51 9.52
CA ARG A 117 18.21 -1.56 11.00
C ARG A 117 18.01 -2.99 11.52
N GLN A 118 17.94 -3.97 10.63
CA GLN A 118 17.69 -5.38 10.91
C GLN A 118 16.40 -5.60 11.72
N LYS A 119 15.35 -4.84 11.40
CA LYS A 119 14.04 -4.90 12.06
C LYS A 119 12.93 -5.24 11.07
N LYS A 120 12.06 -6.15 11.48
CA LYS A 120 10.74 -6.40 10.90
C LYS A 120 9.67 -5.79 11.77
N TYR A 121 8.82 -5.00 11.16
CA TYR A 121 7.70 -4.32 11.76
C TYR A 121 6.40 -5.00 11.33
N LYS A 122 5.47 -5.17 12.27
CA LYS A 122 4.08 -5.48 11.97
C LYS A 122 3.16 -4.64 12.86
N GLN A 123 2.18 -3.97 12.26
CA GLN A 123 1.12 -3.30 13.00
C GLN A 123 -0.22 -3.53 12.32
N VAL A 124 -1.28 -3.66 13.12
CA VAL A 124 -2.64 -3.85 12.65
C VAL A 124 -3.47 -2.62 13.02
N PHE A 125 -4.19 -2.10 12.04
CA PHE A 125 -5.22 -1.08 12.21
C PHE A 125 -6.58 -1.73 11.98
N SER A 126 -7.58 -1.30 12.74
CA SER A 126 -8.93 -1.85 12.66
C SER A 126 -9.98 -0.78 12.92
N GLU A 127 -11.24 -1.11 12.64
CA GLU A 127 -12.38 -0.21 12.86
C GLU A 127 -12.18 1.13 12.16
N ASN A 128 -11.90 1.10 10.85
CA ASN A 128 -11.74 2.29 10.02
C ASN A 128 -10.62 3.22 10.53
N MET A 129 -9.48 2.63 10.92
CA MET A 129 -8.35 3.31 11.56
C MET A 129 -8.66 3.86 12.98
N GLY A 130 -9.83 3.55 13.55
CA GLY A 130 -10.21 3.95 14.90
C GLY A 130 -9.44 3.23 16.01
N LYS A 131 -8.88 2.05 15.71
CA LYS A 131 -8.00 1.29 16.61
C LYS A 131 -6.71 0.88 15.92
N LYS A 132 -5.63 0.80 16.70
CA LYS A 132 -4.34 0.26 16.30
C LYS A 132 -3.80 -0.71 17.36
N SER A 133 -3.08 -1.73 16.92
CA SER A 133 -2.29 -2.57 17.80
C SER A 133 -0.98 -1.87 18.16
N GLU A 134 -0.35 -2.29 19.26
CA GLU A 134 1.07 -2.06 19.45
C GLU A 134 1.87 -2.69 18.29
N PRO A 135 2.97 -2.06 17.85
CA PRO A 135 3.80 -2.62 16.80
C PRO A 135 4.61 -3.82 17.31
N SER A 136 4.55 -4.93 16.59
CA SER A 136 5.44 -6.07 16.80
C SER A 136 6.75 -5.85 16.05
N ILE A 137 7.86 -5.76 16.78
CA ILE A 137 9.21 -5.62 16.22
C ILE A 137 10.01 -6.89 16.45
N VAL A 138 10.50 -7.51 15.38
CA VAL A 138 11.39 -8.68 15.45
C VAL A 138 12.65 -8.46 14.60
N LYS A 139 13.69 -9.25 14.80
CA LYS A 139 14.91 -9.16 13.98
C LYS A 139 14.67 -9.67 12.55
N CYS A 140 15.30 -9.04 11.57
CA CYS A 140 15.39 -9.55 10.19
C CYS A 140 16.84 -9.66 9.73
N LYS A 141 17.06 -10.26 8.55
CA LYS A 141 18.41 -10.36 7.99
C LYS A 141 18.85 -9.00 7.46
N GLU A 142 20.15 -8.75 7.51
CA GLU A 142 20.74 -7.62 6.80
C GLU A 142 20.43 -7.75 5.29
N GLY A 143 20.09 -6.63 4.65
CA GLY A 143 19.67 -6.60 3.25
C GLY A 143 18.25 -7.10 2.97
N GLU A 144 17.52 -7.59 3.97
CA GLU A 144 16.10 -7.94 3.81
C GLU A 144 15.23 -6.68 3.83
N ASN A 145 14.85 -6.18 2.65
CA ASN A 145 14.06 -4.97 2.50
C ASN A 145 12.79 -5.21 1.67
N TRP A 146 11.64 -4.88 2.26
CA TRP A 146 10.35 -4.93 1.60
C TRP A 146 9.26 -4.24 2.43
N THR A 147 8.16 -3.88 1.76
CA THR A 147 6.92 -3.41 2.40
C THR A 147 5.75 -4.23 1.86
N LYS A 148 4.85 -4.65 2.74
CA LYS A 148 3.57 -5.28 2.41
C LYS A 148 2.45 -4.57 3.14
N VAL A 149 1.44 -4.16 2.41
CA VAL A 149 0.19 -3.61 2.95
C VAL A 149 -0.93 -4.56 2.55
N THR A 150 -1.59 -5.14 3.54
CA THR A 150 -2.75 -6.00 3.37
C THR A 150 -3.96 -5.30 3.98
N PHE A 151 -5.09 -5.24 3.30
CA PHE A 151 -6.28 -4.58 3.81
C PHE A 151 -7.57 -5.28 3.39
N LYS A 152 -8.56 -5.21 4.27
CA LYS A 152 -9.93 -5.68 4.05
C LYS A 152 -10.85 -4.46 3.95
N PRO A 153 -11.24 -4.05 2.74
CA PRO A 153 -12.14 -2.91 2.56
C PRO A 153 -13.41 -3.06 3.38
N ASP A 154 -13.91 -1.94 3.90
CA ASP A 154 -15.22 -1.87 4.52
C ASP A 154 -16.30 -1.81 3.43
N LEU A 155 -16.59 -2.96 2.84
CA LEU A 155 -17.49 -3.10 1.69
C LEU A 155 -18.89 -2.55 1.97
N ALA A 156 -19.35 -2.58 3.22
CA ALA A 156 -20.63 -2.01 3.62
C ALA A 156 -20.68 -0.50 3.34
N LYS A 157 -19.57 0.24 3.52
CA LYS A 157 -19.49 1.67 3.17
C LYS A 157 -19.57 1.95 1.67
N PHE A 158 -19.32 0.93 0.85
CA PHE A 158 -19.43 0.99 -0.60
C PHE A 158 -20.73 0.36 -1.11
N ASN A 159 -21.67 -0.03 -0.24
CA ASN A 159 -22.87 -0.79 -0.58
C ASN A 159 -22.58 -2.11 -1.30
N MET A 160 -21.48 -2.78 -0.91
CA MET A 160 -21.00 -4.04 -1.48
C MET A 160 -20.99 -5.13 -0.41
N THR A 161 -21.07 -6.40 -0.83
CA THR A 161 -20.95 -7.57 0.06
C THR A 161 -19.70 -8.40 -0.23
N HIS A 162 -19.17 -8.30 -1.44
CA HIS A 162 -17.95 -8.95 -1.88
C HIS A 162 -17.26 -8.11 -2.96
N LEU A 163 -16.01 -8.43 -3.29
CA LEU A 163 -15.30 -7.86 -4.43
C LEU A 163 -15.88 -8.42 -5.74
N GLU A 164 -16.73 -7.63 -6.39
CA GLU A 164 -17.39 -7.99 -7.64
C GLU A 164 -16.40 -8.14 -8.83
N ASP A 165 -16.78 -8.94 -9.82
CA ASP A 165 -15.91 -9.27 -10.96
C ASP A 165 -15.43 -8.02 -11.73
N ASP A 166 -16.27 -6.99 -11.84
CA ASP A 166 -15.93 -5.75 -12.54
C ASP A 166 -14.87 -4.95 -11.81
N VAL A 167 -14.97 -4.79 -10.49
CA VAL A 167 -13.92 -4.11 -9.72
C VAL A 167 -12.62 -4.90 -9.76
N VAL A 168 -12.68 -6.23 -9.63
CA VAL A 168 -11.50 -7.09 -9.69
C VAL A 168 -10.84 -7.01 -11.07
N ALA A 169 -11.62 -6.98 -12.16
CA ALA A 169 -11.10 -6.80 -13.51
C ALA A 169 -10.39 -5.45 -13.69
N LEU A 170 -10.95 -4.37 -13.13
CA LEU A 170 -10.33 -3.05 -13.15
C LEU A 170 -9.04 -3.00 -12.33
N MET A 171 -9.02 -3.59 -11.13
CA MET A 171 -7.80 -3.71 -10.32
C MET A 171 -6.70 -4.47 -11.06
N LYS A 172 -7.03 -5.62 -11.67
CA LYS A 172 -6.10 -6.39 -12.51
C LYS A 172 -5.55 -5.57 -13.67
N LYS A 173 -6.42 -4.88 -14.41
CA LYS A 173 -6.02 -4.00 -15.50
C LYS A 173 -5.06 -2.92 -14.99
N ARG A 174 -5.37 -2.29 -13.86
CA ARG A 174 -4.55 -1.24 -13.27
C ARG A 174 -3.13 -1.71 -12.90
N VAL A 175 -2.99 -2.94 -12.40
CA VAL A 175 -1.67 -3.54 -12.15
C VAL A 175 -0.89 -3.74 -13.46
N VAL A 176 -1.56 -4.15 -14.54
CA VAL A 176 -0.94 -4.26 -15.87
C VAL A 176 -0.53 -2.88 -16.40
N ASP A 177 -1.40 -1.88 -16.31
CA ASP A 177 -1.13 -0.49 -16.75
C ASP A 177 0.14 0.06 -16.06
N LEU A 178 0.33 -0.25 -14.78
CA LEU A 178 1.50 0.15 -14.00
C LEU A 178 2.78 -0.56 -14.45
N ALA A 179 2.70 -1.85 -14.79
CA ALA A 179 3.84 -2.61 -15.31
C ALA A 179 4.33 -2.10 -16.67
N GLU A 180 3.40 -1.63 -17.51
CA GLU A 180 3.70 -1.09 -18.85
C GLU A 180 4.20 0.35 -18.82
N GLY A 181 3.73 1.16 -17.86
CA GLY A 181 4.11 2.57 -17.71
C GLY A 181 5.46 2.83 -17.05
N ASP A 182 6.00 1.86 -16.30
CA ASP A 182 7.28 2.01 -15.62
C ASP A 182 8.45 1.74 -16.59
N SER A 183 9.12 2.82 -17.02
CA SER A 183 10.25 2.80 -17.95
C SER A 183 11.46 1.98 -17.46
N ALA A 184 11.43 1.55 -16.20
CA ALA A 184 12.38 0.66 -15.57
C ALA A 184 11.76 -0.67 -15.09
N LYS A 185 10.87 -1.30 -15.88
CA LYS A 185 10.37 -2.69 -15.75
C LYS A 185 10.42 -3.27 -14.33
N ALA A 186 9.68 -2.69 -13.39
CA ALA A 186 9.34 -3.42 -12.18
C ALA A 186 8.40 -4.56 -12.59
N LEU A 187 8.69 -5.80 -12.16
CA LEU A 187 7.83 -6.94 -12.46
C LEU A 187 6.60 -6.85 -11.54
N ALA A 188 5.47 -6.38 -12.08
CA ALA A 188 4.19 -6.45 -11.41
C ALA A 188 3.54 -7.80 -11.68
N MET A 189 3.24 -8.57 -10.64
CA MET A 189 2.53 -9.84 -10.74
C MET A 189 1.21 -9.76 -9.98
N VAL A 190 0.14 -10.26 -10.59
CA VAL A 190 -1.15 -10.46 -9.91
C VAL A 190 -1.33 -11.94 -9.61
N SER A 191 -1.54 -12.27 -8.35
CA SER A 191 -2.01 -13.58 -7.91
C SER A 191 -3.48 -13.50 -7.51
N LEU A 192 -4.24 -14.53 -7.85
CA LEU A 192 -5.63 -14.70 -7.42
C LEU A 192 -5.70 -15.94 -6.54
N SER A 193 -6.37 -15.80 -5.41
CA SER A 193 -6.70 -16.88 -4.48
C SER A 193 -8.18 -16.87 -4.15
#